data_AF-A0A962QIP9-F1
#
_entry.id   AF-A0A962QIP9-F1
#
_cell.length_a   1.000
_cell.length_b   1.000
_cell.length_c   1.000
_cell.angle_alpha   90.00
_cell.angle_beta   90.00
_cell.angle_gamma   90.00
#
_symmetry.space_group_name_H-M   'P 1'
#
loop_
_entity.id
_entity.type
_entity.pdbx_description
1 polymer ?
#
loop_
_entity_poly.entity_id
_entity_poly.type
_entity_poly.pdbx_seq_one_letter_code
_entity_poly.pdbx_strand_id
1 'polypeptide(L)' 'DWYNQRVDACKDAELKAILAHNRDEEKEHAAMVMEWIRRRDPTFDKEMRDYLFTEKSLGGHHDH' A
#
# COMPACT_ATOMS: atom_id res chain seq x y z
N ASP A 1 4.21 7.36 1.25
CA ASP A 1 4.13 8.70 0.67
C ASP A 1 5.33 9.59 1.08
N TRP A 2 6.53 9.16 0.70
CA TRP A 2 7.81 9.89 0.91
C TRP A 2 8.77 9.57 -0.23
N TYR A 3 8.70 8.33 -0.74
CA TYR A 3 9.37 7.89 -1.96
C TYR A 3 8.92 8.62 -3.23
N ASN A 4 7.63 8.92 -3.38
CA ASN A 4 7.13 9.59 -4.58
C ASN A 4 7.70 11.03 -4.73
N GLN A 5 7.95 11.75 -3.63
CA GLN A 5 8.52 13.10 -3.67
C GLN A 5 10.02 13.11 -4.03
N ARG A 6 10.78 12.06 -3.69
CA ARG A 6 12.22 11.97 -4.02
C ARG A 6 12.49 11.48 -5.44
N VAL A 7 11.61 10.63 -5.98
CA VAL A 7 11.73 10.10 -7.35
C VAL A 7 11.52 11.18 -8.42
N ASP A 8 10.69 12.19 -8.16
CA ASP A 8 10.48 13.32 -9.08
C ASP A 8 11.59 14.38 -9.01
N ALA A 9 12.26 14.52 -7.86
CA ALA A 9 13.37 15.45 -7.70
C ALA A 9 14.73 14.91 -8.17
N CYS A 10 14.83 13.60 -8.43
CA CYS A 10 16.06 12.93 -8.85
C CYS A 10 16.24 12.99 -10.38
N LYS A 11 17.23 13.76 -10.84
CA LYS A 11 17.60 13.85 -12.27
C LYS A 11 18.57 12.75 -12.71
N ASP A 12 19.08 11.97 -11.77
CA ASP A 12 20.02 10.88 -12.01
C ASP A 12 19.24 9.58 -12.29
N ALA A 13 19.45 9.01 -13.47
CA ALA A 13 18.69 7.87 -13.94
C ALA A 13 19.00 6.58 -13.15
N GLU A 14 20.22 6.45 -12.61
CA GLU A 14 20.66 5.28 -11.85
C GLU A 14 20.05 5.30 -10.44
N LEU A 15 20.12 6.45 -9.75
CA LEU A 15 19.49 6.62 -8.45
C LEU A 15 17.96 6.50 -8.53
N LYS A 16 17.34 6.97 -9.63
CA LYS A 16 15.89 6.80 -9.86
C LYS A 16 15.49 5.32 -10.00
N ALA A 17 16.31 4.50 -10.66
CA ALA A 17 16.08 3.07 -10.78
C ALA A 17 16.17 2.35 -9.42
N ILE A 18 17.17 2.69 -8.61
CA ILE A 18 17.32 2.15 -7.24
C ILE A 18 16.13 2.54 -6.36
N LEU A 19 15.70 3.80 -6.39
CA LEU A 19 14.56 4.27 -5.60
C LEU A 19 13.24 3.64 -6.06
N ALA A 20 13.06 3.40 -7.35
CA ALA A 20 11.89 2.71 -7.88
C ALA A 20 11.86 1.22 -7.47
N HIS A 21 13.00 0.54 -7.56
CA HIS A 21 13.18 -0.83 -7.10
C HIS A 21 12.81 -0.96 -5.62
N ASN A 22 13.44 -0.15 -4.76
CA ASN A 22 13.16 -0.18 -3.32
C ASN A 22 11.69 0.12 -3.02
N ARG A 23 11.09 1.11 -3.69
CA ARG A 23 9.67 1.44 -3.51
C ARG A 23 8.77 0.24 -3.84
N ASP A 24 9.10 -0.51 -4.88
CA ASP A 24 8.29 -1.64 -5.30
C ASP A 24 8.49 -2.85 -4.38
N GLU A 25 9.71 -3.07 -3.86
CA GLU A 25 9.97 -4.03 -2.76
C GLU A 25 9.20 -3.69 -1.48
N GLU A 26 9.11 -2.41 -1.09
CA GLU A 26 8.36 -2.03 0.10
C GLU A 26 6.84 -2.31 -0.02
N LYS A 27 6.29 -2.35 -1.24
CA LYS A 27 4.89 -2.75 -1.44
C LYS A 27 4.70 -4.23 -1.14
N GLU A 28 5.67 -5.07 -1.52
CA GLU A 28 5.67 -6.49 -1.19
C GLU A 28 5.75 -6.68 0.33
N HIS A 29 6.69 -6.02 1.00
CA HIS A 29 6.81 -6.07 2.46
C HIS A 29 5.53 -5.62 3.17
N ALA A 30 4.91 -4.53 2.72
CA ALA A 30 3.65 -4.05 3.27
C ALA A 30 2.53 -5.09 3.10
N ALA A 31 2.42 -5.72 1.92
CA ALA A 31 1.44 -6.77 1.68
C ALA A 31 1.65 -8.00 2.59
N MET A 32 2.90 -8.41 2.81
CA MET A 32 3.23 -9.52 3.71
C MET A 32 2.81 -9.23 5.16
N VAL A 33 3.08 -8.03 5.66
CA VAL A 33 2.69 -7.62 7.02
C VAL A 33 1.17 -7.53 7.14
N MET A 34 0.49 -6.93 6.16
CA MET A 34 -0.97 -6.84 6.13
C MET A 34 -1.62 -8.23 6.16
N GLU A 35 -1.12 -9.19 5.40
CA GLU A 35 -1.62 -10.56 5.40
C GLU A 35 -1.34 -11.28 6.74
N TRP A 36 -0.18 -11.05 7.36
CA TRP A 36 0.12 -11.61 8.67
C TRP A 36 -0.85 -11.13 9.76
N ILE A 37 -1.22 -9.84 9.73
CA ILE A 37 -2.21 -9.21 10.62
C ILE A 37 -3.61 -9.77 10.32
N ARG A 38 -4.03 -9.80 9.05
CA ARG A 38 -5.34 -10.33 8.62
C ARG A 38 -5.61 -11.74 9.16
N ARG A 39 -4.59 -12.61 9.20
CA ARG A 39 -4.72 -13.97 9.74
C ARG A 39 -4.97 -14.05 11.25
N ARG A 40 -4.77 -12.95 11.99
CA ARG A 40 -4.75 -12.92 13.46
C ARG A 40 -5.75 -11.93 14.07
N ASP A 41 -6.28 -11.02 13.28
CA ASP A 41 -7.29 -10.07 13.70
C ASP A 41 -8.58 -10.26 12.87
N PRO A 42 -9.64 -10.86 13.46
CA PRO A 42 -10.92 -11.06 12.78
C PRO A 42 -11.60 -9.76 12.34
N THR A 43 -11.38 -8.66 13.06
CA THR A 43 -11.93 -7.34 12.69
C THR A 43 -11.24 -6.84 11.44
N PHE A 44 -9.91 -6.93 11.41
CA PHE A 44 -9.12 -6.55 10.24
C PHE A 44 -9.46 -7.41 9.02
N ASP A 45 -9.67 -8.72 9.18
CA ASP A 45 -10.13 -9.61 8.10
C ASP A 45 -11.48 -9.19 7.52
N LYS A 46 -12.44 -8.84 8.39
CA LYS A 46 -13.75 -8.36 7.95
C LYS A 46 -13.62 -7.11 7.07
N GLU A 47 -12.97 -6.08 7.58
CA GLU A 47 -12.83 -4.81 6.85
C GLU A 47 -12.04 -5.00 5.54
N MET A 48 -10.96 -5.79 5.54
CA MET A 48 -10.22 -6.06 4.30
C MET A 48 -11.08 -6.74 3.22
N ARG A 49 -11.98 -7.66 3.61
CA ARG A 49 -12.89 -8.32 2.65
C ARG A 49 -13.97 -7.40 2.10
N ASP A 50 -14.43 -6.44 2.90
CA ASP A 50 -15.49 -5.51 2.48
C ASP A 50 -14.99 -4.51 1.43
N TYR A 51 -13.72 -4.13 1.49
CA TYR A 51 -13.15 -3.06 0.67
C TYR A 51 -12.17 -3.51 -0.41
N LEU A 52 -11.26 -4.45 -0.13
CA LEU A 52 -10.21 -4.81 -1.09
C LEU A 52 -10.78 -5.59 -2.28
N PHE A 53 -10.20 -5.33 -3.46
CA PHE A 53 -10.61 -5.95 -4.73
C PHE A 53 -12.07 -5.69 -5.11
N THR A 54 -12.61 -4.54 -4.72
CA THR A 54 -13.95 -4.08 -5.12
C THR A 54 -13.85 -2.81 -5.98
N GLU A 55 -14.89 -2.54 -6.76
CA GLU A 55 -15.05 -1.28 -7.52
C GLU A 55 -15.97 -0.28 -6.80
N LYS A 56 -16.32 -0.57 -5.53
CA LYS A 56 -17.20 0.28 -4.73
C LYS A 56 -16.50 1.59 -4.42
N SER A 57 -17.27 2.68 -4.34
CA SER A 57 -16.74 3.93 -3.82
C SER A 57 -16.31 3.76 -2.37
N LEU A 58 -15.03 4.03 -2.09
CA LEU A 58 -14.48 3.91 -0.74
C LEU A 58 -14.92 5.04 0.20
N GLY A 59 -15.46 6.14 -0.34
CA GLY A 59 -15.83 7.34 0.44
C GLY A 59 -17.21 7.31 1.09
N GLY A 60 -17.96 6.21 0.98
CA GLY A 60 -19.37 6.15 1.37
C GLY A 60 -19.71 5.65 2.78
N HIS A 61 -18.71 5.36 3.63
CA HIS A 61 -18.91 4.66 4.91
C HIS A 61 -18.60 5.51 6.16
N HIS A 62 -19.02 6.78 6.17
CA HIS A 62 -19.03 7.62 7.37
C HIS A 62 -20.46 8.04 7.71
N ASP A 63 -21.34 7.08 8.00
CA ASP A 63 -22.62 7.32 8.69
C ASP A 63 -22.99 6.10 9.53
N HIS A 64 -22.32 5.96 10.67
CA HIS A 64 -22.82 5.23 11.84
C HIS A 64 -22.42 5.97 13.11
#